data_AF-A0A063BFQ0-F1
#
_entry.id   AF-A0A063BFQ0-F1
#
_cell.length_a   1.000
_cell.length_b   1.000
_cell.length_c   1.000
_cell.angle_alpha   90.00
_cell.angle_beta   90.00
_cell.angle_gamma   90.00
#
_symmetry.space_group_name_H-M   'P 1'
#
loop_
_entity.id
_entity.type
_entity.pdbx_description
1 polymer ?
#
loop_
_entity_poly.entity_id
_entity_poly.type
_entity_poly.pdbx_seq_one_letter_code
_entity_poly.pdbx_strand_id
1 'polypeptide(L)'
;MQNVQQLQAQLADLDKRIKEARRSERSTALAQVRQMVTSYALTPREIFGQGYSDRAKLFTVGPKYRNPATGATWSGRGRVPGWIVGRDRSAFLIKE
;
A
#
# COMPACT_ATOMS: atom_id res chain seq x y z
N MET A 1 15.88 25.44 -28.40
CA MET A 1 14.63 25.33 -27.62
C MET A 1 14.48 23.90 -27.17
N GLN A 2 14.12 23.65 -25.91
CA GLN A 2 13.90 22.29 -25.42
C GLN A 2 12.68 21.69 -26.12
N ASN A 3 12.82 20.49 -26.69
CA ASN A 3 11.73 19.79 -27.35
C ASN A 3 10.82 19.14 -26.27
N VAL A 4 9.53 19.01 -26.56
CA VAL A 4 8.51 18.41 -25.68
C VAL A 4 8.94 17.04 -25.15
N GLN A 5 9.59 16.21 -25.98
CA GLN A 5 10.11 14.90 -25.56
C GLN A 5 11.19 15.00 -24.47
N GLN A 6 12.05 16.02 -24.54
CA GLN A 6 13.10 16.24 -23.54
C GLN A 6 12.50 16.69 -22.21
N LEU A 7 11.50 17.57 -22.24
CA LEU A 7 10.77 18.02 -21.06
C LEU A 7 10.01 16.87 -20.36
N GLN A 8 9.42 15.96 -21.14
CA GLN A 8 8.75 14.77 -20.61
C GLN A 8 9.74 13.80 -19.93
N ALA A 9 10.90 13.57 -20.53
CA ALA A 9 11.94 12.73 -19.93
C ALA A 9 12.45 13.33 -18.60
N GLN A 10 12.64 14.65 -18.54
CA GLN A 10 13.03 15.35 -17.31
C GLN A 10 11.95 15.24 -16.22
N LEU A 11 10.67 15.34 -16.58
CA LEU A 11 9.57 15.16 -15.62
C LEU A 11 9.55 13.73 -15.03
N ALA A 12 9.77 12.72 -15.87
CA ALA A 12 9.82 11.32 -15.42
C ALA A 12 11.00 11.06 -14.48
N ASP A 13 12.17 11.62 -14.76
CA ASP A 13 13.34 11.54 -13.88
C ASP A 13 13.07 12.23 -12.53
N LEU A 14 12.52 13.46 -12.56
CA LEU A 14 12.18 14.20 -11.36
C LEU A 14 11.14 13.46 -10.50
N ASP A 15 10.10 12.89 -11.11
CA ASP A 15 9.09 12.11 -10.39
C ASP A 15 9.70 10.86 -9.73
N LYS A 16 10.60 10.16 -10.43
CA LYS A 16 11.34 9.02 -9.86
C LYS A 16 12.16 9.45 -8.65
N ARG A 17 12.92 10.54 -8.77
CA ARG A 17 13.75 11.09 -7.68
C ARG A 17 12.90 11.55 -6.49
N ILE A 18 11.73 12.16 -6.73
CA ILE A 18 10.77 12.53 -5.67
C ILE A 18 10.26 11.29 -4.95
N LYS A 19 9.91 10.23 -5.67
CA LYS A 19 9.45 8.97 -5.07
C LYS A 19 10.54 8.32 -4.22
N GLU A 20 11.78 8.31 -4.72
CA GLU A 20 12.94 7.80 -3.98
C GLU A 20 13.20 8.62 -2.71
N ALA A 21 13.22 9.95 -2.82
CA ALA A 21 13.40 10.86 -1.69
C ALA A 21 12.30 10.68 -0.62
N ARG A 22 11.02 10.60 -1.03
CA ARG A 22 9.91 10.33 -0.12
C ARG A 22 10.03 8.96 0.56
N ARG A 23 10.53 7.94 -0.14
CA ARG A 23 10.76 6.62 0.45
C ARG A 23 11.86 6.68 1.51
N SER A 24 12.96 7.37 1.24
CA SER A 24 14.03 7.56 2.24
C SER A 24 13.55 8.37 3.43
N GLU A 25 12.86 9.49 3.22
CA GLU A 25 12.29 10.32 4.28
C GLU A 25 11.35 9.51 5.18
N ARG A 26 10.43 8.75 4.56
CA ARG A 26 9.52 7.87 5.30
C ARG A 26 10.26 6.80 6.09
N SER A 27 11.32 6.21 5.52
CA SER A 27 12.13 5.21 6.23
C SER A 27 12.85 5.82 7.43
N THR A 28 13.41 7.02 7.29
CA THR A 28 14.06 7.76 8.38
C THR A 28 13.05 8.08 9.49
N ALA A 29 11.88 8.61 9.14
CA ALA A 29 10.81 8.88 10.11
C ALA A 29 10.38 7.61 10.85
N LEU A 30 10.23 6.47 10.14
CA LEU A 30 9.91 5.20 10.77
C LEU A 30 11.01 4.70 11.71
N ALA A 31 12.28 4.90 11.37
CA ALA A 31 13.40 4.55 12.24
C ALA A 31 13.38 5.39 13.52
N GLN A 32 13.15 6.69 13.41
CA GLN A 32 13.03 7.60 14.55
C GLN A 32 11.87 7.22 15.47
N VAL A 33 10.68 6.95 14.89
CA VAL A 33 9.53 6.47 15.66
C VAL A 33 9.87 5.19 16.39
N ARG A 34 10.45 4.18 15.70
CA ARG A 34 10.84 2.90 16.32
C ARG A 34 11.84 3.10 17.47
N GLN A 35 12.79 4.01 17.31
CA GLN A 35 13.71 4.37 18.39
C GLN A 35 12.95 4.96 19.58
N MET A 36 12.05 5.92 19.37
CA MET A 36 11.23 6.50 20.46
C MET A 36 10.39 5.43 21.16
N VAL A 37 9.75 4.53 20.40
CA VAL A 37 8.98 3.41 20.98
C VAL A 37 9.85 2.56 21.90
N THR A 38 11.07 2.26 21.47
CA THR A 38 11.99 1.40 22.22
C THR A 38 12.55 2.11 23.46
N SER A 39 13.00 3.37 23.31
CA SER A 39 13.62 4.15 24.39
C SER A 39 12.69 4.40 25.57
N TYR A 40 11.40 4.61 25.30
CA TYR A 40 10.38 4.86 26.32
C TYR A 40 9.53 3.63 26.65
N ALA A 41 9.88 2.44 26.11
CA ALA A 41 9.10 1.21 26.25
C ALA A 41 7.60 1.39 25.97
N LEU A 42 7.26 2.21 24.97
CA LEU A 42 5.87 2.55 24.65
C LEU A 42 5.16 1.32 24.09
N THR A 43 3.98 1.03 24.60
CA THR A 43 3.15 -0.04 24.04
C THR A 43 2.42 0.45 22.79
N PRO A 44 2.10 -0.44 21.83
CA PRO A 44 1.25 -0.08 20.69
C PRO A 44 -0.11 0.53 21.11
N ARG A 45 -0.63 0.17 22.28
CA ARG A 45 -1.89 0.71 22.81
C ARG A 45 -1.77 2.20 23.17
N GLU A 46 -0.62 2.63 23.66
CA GLU A 46 -0.36 4.04 24.01
C GLU A 46 -0.12 4.89 22.77
N ILE A 47 0.49 4.32 21.73
CA ILE A 47 0.79 5.02 20.47
C ILE A 47 -0.45 5.17 19.59
N PHE A 48 -1.24 4.10 19.47
CA PHE A 48 -2.35 4.01 18.51
C PHE A 48 -3.73 4.09 19.16
N GLY A 49 -3.81 4.10 20.50
CA GLY A 49 -5.06 4.17 21.25
C GLY A 49 -5.85 2.86 21.31
N GLN A 50 -7.02 2.91 21.95
CA GLN A 50 -7.92 1.78 22.06
C GLN A 50 -8.58 1.49 20.70
N GLY A 51 -8.39 0.27 20.16
CA GLY A 51 -8.92 -0.16 18.85
C GLY A 51 -7.87 -0.37 17.75
N TYR A 52 -6.57 -0.26 18.05
CA TYR A 52 -5.49 -0.55 17.10
C TYR A 52 -5.58 -1.96 16.50
N SER A 53 -5.88 -2.96 17.32
CA SER A 53 -6.05 -4.36 16.89
C SER A 53 -7.25 -4.56 15.97
N ASP A 54 -8.34 -3.83 16.19
CA ASP A 54 -9.58 -3.99 15.41
C ASP A 54 -9.50 -3.29 14.06
N ARG A 55 -8.83 -2.12 13.99
CA ARG A 55 -8.54 -1.48 12.70
C ARG A 55 -7.46 -2.22 11.91
N ALA A 56 -6.40 -2.72 12.54
CA ALA A 56 -5.41 -3.54 11.84
C ALA A 56 -6.06 -4.79 11.19
N LYS A 57 -6.96 -5.50 11.90
CA LYS A 57 -7.74 -6.61 11.32
C LYS A 57 -8.60 -6.20 10.12
N LEU A 58 -9.07 -4.95 10.04
CA LEU A 58 -9.82 -4.45 8.88
C LEU A 58 -8.92 -4.22 7.65
N PHE A 59 -7.63 -3.91 7.85
CA PHE A 59 -6.67 -3.64 6.78
C PHE A 59 -5.75 -4.84 6.45
N THR A 60 -5.70 -5.86 7.31
CA THR A 60 -4.91 -7.10 7.13
C THR A 60 -5.78 -8.25 6.61
N VAL A 61 -6.73 -7.98 5.70
CA VAL A 61 -7.35 -9.07 4.92
C VAL A 61 -6.57 -9.16 3.61
N GLY A 62 -5.73 -10.19 3.50
CA GLY A 62 -4.96 -10.47 2.30
C GLY A 62 -5.85 -10.57 1.05
N PRO A 63 -5.26 -10.41 -0.16
CA PRO A 63 -6.02 -10.56 -1.39
C PRO A 63 -6.64 -11.96 -1.47
N LYS A 64 -7.98 -12.03 -1.52
CA LYS A 64 -8.72 -13.30 -1.61
C LYS A 64 -8.96 -13.71 -3.07
N TYR A 65 -9.08 -12.72 -3.95
CA TYR A 65 -9.33 -12.91 -5.37
C TYR A 65 -8.25 -12.24 -6.21
N ARG A 66 -7.87 -12.86 -7.33
CA ARG A 66 -6.91 -12.33 -8.30
C ARG A 66 -7.46 -12.47 -9.72
N ASN A 67 -7.33 -11.40 -10.50
CA ASN A 67 -7.63 -11.39 -11.91
C ASN A 67 -6.51 -12.12 -12.69
N PRO A 68 -6.80 -13.21 -13.44
CA PRO A 68 -5.77 -13.93 -14.20
C PRO A 68 -5.23 -13.12 -15.39
N ALA A 69 -6.01 -12.19 -15.94
CA ALA A 69 -5.61 -11.41 -17.12
C ALA A 69 -4.73 -10.21 -16.78
N THR A 70 -4.95 -9.55 -15.65
CA THR A 70 -4.25 -8.30 -15.27
C THR A 70 -3.44 -8.40 -13.99
N GLY A 71 -3.57 -9.50 -13.24
CA GLY A 71 -2.94 -9.66 -11.93
C GLY A 71 -3.55 -8.80 -10.83
N ALA A 72 -4.60 -8.00 -11.10
CA ALA A 72 -5.27 -7.18 -10.11
C ALA A 72 -5.88 -8.04 -8.99
N THR A 73 -5.71 -7.63 -7.73
CA THR A 73 -6.18 -8.38 -6.57
C THR A 73 -7.30 -7.67 -5.82
N TRP A 74 -8.18 -8.44 -5.19
CA TRP A 74 -9.26 -7.94 -4.36
C TRP A 74 -9.42 -8.76 -3.09
N SER A 75 -9.52 -8.09 -1.94
CA SER A 75 -9.65 -8.73 -0.62
C SER A 75 -11.04 -9.32 -0.36
N GLY A 76 -11.99 -9.14 -1.29
CA GLY A 76 -13.39 -9.54 -1.09
C GLY A 76 -14.21 -8.58 -0.21
N ARG A 77 -13.60 -7.48 0.25
CA ARG A 77 -14.26 -6.40 0.99
C ARG A 77 -14.30 -5.12 0.15
N GLY A 78 -15.34 -4.31 0.32
CA GLY A 78 -15.54 -3.04 -0.42
C GLY A 78 -16.17 -3.22 -1.80
N ARG A 79 -16.05 -2.18 -2.65
CA ARG A 79 -16.65 -2.16 -4.00
C ARG A 79 -16.08 -3.31 -4.85
N VAL A 80 -16.98 -4.14 -5.37
CA VAL A 80 -16.63 -5.27 -6.23
C VAL A 80 -16.00 -4.74 -7.52
N PRO A 81 -14.78 -5.18 -7.89
CA PRO A 81 -14.16 -4.79 -9.15
C PRO A 81 -14.95 -5.28 -10.36
N GLY A 82 -14.95 -4.50 -11.46
CA GLY A 82 -15.71 -4.84 -12.67
C GLY A 82 -15.30 -6.17 -13.32
N TRP A 83 -14.09 -6.67 -13.06
CA TRP A 83 -13.61 -7.93 -13.62
C TRP A 83 -14.15 -9.19 -12.94
N ILE A 84 -14.71 -9.07 -11.73
CA ILE A 84 -15.35 -10.18 -10.98
C ILE A 84 -16.87 -9.98 -10.84
N VAL A 85 -17.40 -8.79 -11.14
CA VAL A 85 -18.83 -8.49 -11.07
C VAL A 85 -19.60 -9.37 -12.07
N GLY A 86 -20.67 -10.03 -11.61
CA GLY A 86 -21.51 -10.90 -12.45
C GLY A 86 -20.89 -12.22 -12.91
N ARG A 87 -19.68 -12.57 -12.45
CA ARG A 87 -18.99 -13.84 -12.75
C ARG A 87 -18.91 -14.73 -11.51
N ASP A 88 -18.68 -16.03 -11.72
CA ASP A 88 -18.40 -16.93 -10.61
C ASP A 88 -17.10 -16.51 -9.91
N ARG A 89 -17.21 -16.20 -8.62
CA ARG A 89 -16.09 -15.65 -7.83
C ARG A 89 -15.05 -16.72 -7.52
N SER A 90 -15.44 -17.98 -7.56
CA SER A 90 -14.58 -19.12 -7.24
C SER A 90 -13.47 -19.29 -8.27
N ALA A 91 -13.73 -18.92 -9.53
CA ALA A 91 -12.74 -18.90 -10.61
C ALA A 91 -11.60 -17.90 -10.39
N PHE A 92 -11.77 -16.92 -9.51
CA PHE A 92 -10.76 -15.89 -9.21
C PHE A 92 -10.14 -16.07 -7.82
N LEU A 93 -10.51 -17.11 -7.07
CA LEU A 93 -9.93 -17.36 -5.74
C LEU A 93 -8.43 -17.64 -5.85
N ILE A 94 -7.65 -16.96 -5.03
CA ILE A 94 -6.26 -17.33 -4.81
C ILE A 94 -6.28 -18.58 -3.95
N LYS A 95 -5.99 -19.75 -4.54
CA LYS A 95 -5.68 -20.96 -3.78
C LYS A 95 -4.25 -20.80 -3.28
N GLU A 96 -4.10 -20.84 -1.96
CA GLU A 96 -2.80 -20.81 -1.28
C GLU A 96 -1.95 -22.04 -1.65
#